data_AF-T1C528-F1
#
_entry.id   AF-T1C528-F1
#
_cell.length_a   1.000
_cell.length_b   1.000
_cell.length_c   1.000
_cell.angle_alpha   90.00
_cell.angle_beta   90.00
_cell.angle_gamma   90.00
#
_symmetry.space_group_name_H-M   'P 1'
#
loop_
_entity.id
_entity.type
_entity.pdbx_description
1 polymer ?
#
loop_
_entity_poly.entity_id
_entity_poly.type
_entity_poly.pdbx_seq_one_letter_code
_entity_poly.pdbx_strand_id
1 'polypeptide(L)'
;MLSCCSWPGLSLRRIGLILGVVLLMLPVAWHFMHDYQRERVLTLFNPESDPLGTGWHVIQSEIAVGSGGVFGKGFMRGTQAQLQFLPEHTTDFIFAVVGEEFGLVAVLLLLALYLFIIGRSLWIAVNARDTYARLLSGALAMSFFVYVMVNGGMITGLLPVVGVPLPLVSYGGTSAVSLLAGFGMLMSIHAH
;
A
#
# COMPACT_ATOMS: atom_id res chain seq x y z
N MET A 1 7.99 -23.65 -16.87
CA MET A 1 7.33 -22.96 -15.72
C MET A 1 7.24 -21.43 -15.87
N LEU A 2 7.94 -20.78 -16.81
CA LEU A 2 7.80 -19.33 -17.07
C LEU A 2 6.71 -18.95 -18.09
N SER A 3 6.11 -19.92 -18.79
CA SER A 3 5.19 -19.65 -19.91
C SER A 3 3.72 -19.45 -19.50
N CYS A 4 3.36 -19.64 -18.22
CA CYS A 4 1.98 -19.51 -17.74
C CYS A 4 1.57 -18.05 -17.42
N CYS A 5 2.55 -17.13 -17.31
CA CYS A 5 2.32 -15.69 -17.19
C CYS A 5 2.27 -14.97 -18.55
N SER A 6 1.88 -15.67 -19.62
CA SER A 6 1.44 -14.98 -20.83
C SER A 6 -0.01 -14.53 -20.60
N TRP A 7 -0.15 -13.30 -20.09
CA TRP A 7 -1.41 -12.57 -20.16
C TRP A 7 -1.96 -12.71 -21.59
N PRO A 8 -3.20 -13.19 -21.79
CA PRO A 8 -3.70 -13.42 -23.13
C PRO A 8 -3.90 -12.06 -23.82
N GLY A 9 -2.96 -11.69 -24.71
CA GLY A 9 -3.14 -10.65 -25.72
C GLY A 9 -2.16 -9.46 -25.75
N LEU A 10 -1.34 -9.24 -24.71
CA LEU A 10 -0.39 -8.11 -24.69
C LEU A 10 1.06 -8.60 -24.73
N SER A 11 1.72 -8.44 -25.89
CA SER A 11 3.16 -8.71 -26.02
C SER A 11 3.94 -7.82 -25.04
N LEU A 12 4.92 -8.39 -24.32
CA LEU A 12 5.82 -7.64 -23.41
C LEU A 12 6.41 -6.38 -24.06
N ARG A 13 6.63 -6.43 -25.38
CA ARG A 13 7.09 -5.30 -26.20
C ARG A 13 6.12 -4.11 -26.21
N ARG A 14 4.81 -4.35 -26.24
CA ARG A 14 3.77 -3.31 -26.17
C ARG A 14 3.67 -2.72 -24.77
N ILE A 15 3.77 -3.55 -23.73
CA ILE A 15 3.81 -3.09 -22.34
C ILE A 15 5.03 -2.19 -22.12
N GLY A 16 6.20 -2.61 -22.58
CA GLY A 16 7.42 -1.80 -22.51
C GLY A 16 7.32 -0.49 -23.29
N LEU A 17 6.66 -0.50 -24.46
CA LEU A 17 6.45 0.71 -25.27
C LEU A 17 5.51 1.69 -24.57
N ILE A 18 4.40 1.21 -23.99
CA ILE A 18 3.47 2.04 -23.21
C ILE A 18 4.20 2.65 -22.00
N LEU A 19 4.94 1.84 -21.25
CA LEU A 19 5.75 2.32 -20.12
C LEU A 19 6.76 3.39 -20.55
N GLY A 20 7.45 3.18 -21.67
CA GLY A 20 8.40 4.15 -22.22
C GLY A 20 7.76 5.48 -22.61
N VAL A 21 6.58 5.44 -23.24
CA VAL A 21 5.81 6.65 -23.59
C VAL A 21 5.36 7.38 -22.32
N VAL A 22 4.87 6.66 -21.32
CA VAL A 22 4.48 7.24 -20.03
C VAL A 22 5.68 7.93 -19.36
N LEU A 23 6.85 7.28 -19.35
CA LEU A 23 8.07 7.84 -18.75
C LEU A 23 8.52 9.13 -19.47
N LEU A 24 8.45 9.14 -20.80
CA LEU A 24 8.78 10.30 -21.64
C LEU A 24 7.84 11.49 -21.41
N MET A 25 6.60 11.24 -20.98
CA MET A 25 5.62 12.28 -20.70
C MET A 25 5.76 12.88 -19.30
N LEU A 26 6.55 12.29 -18.39
CA LEU A 26 6.73 12.80 -17.02
C LEU A 26 7.23 14.26 -16.95
N PRO A 27 8.21 14.71 -17.76
CA PRO A 27 8.67 16.10 -17.73
C PRO A 27 7.60 17.09 -18.23
N VAL A 28 6.77 16.65 -19.20
CA VAL A 28 5.64 17.44 -19.70
C VAL A 28 4.59 17.56 -18.59
N ALA A 29 4.25 16.45 -17.94
CA ALA A 29 3.32 16.43 -16.82
C ALA A 29 3.77 17.36 -15.69
N TRP A 30 5.06 17.42 -15.38
CA TRP A 30 5.62 18.32 -14.35
C TRP A 30 5.26 19.79 -14.56
N HIS A 31 5.24 20.25 -15.82
CA HIS A 31 4.90 21.63 -16.14
C HIS A 31 3.41 21.94 -15.91
N PHE A 32 2.54 20.95 -16.10
CA PHE A 32 1.10 21.06 -15.90
C PHE A 32 0.64 20.72 -14.46
N MET A 33 1.53 20.22 -13.61
CA MET A 33 1.20 19.90 -12.22
C MET A 33 0.91 21.17 -11.41
N HIS A 34 -0.07 21.08 -10.51
CA HIS A 34 -0.32 22.12 -9.52
C HIS A 34 0.80 22.18 -8.48
N ASP A 35 0.93 23.33 -7.81
CA ASP A 35 1.97 23.53 -6.79
C ASP A 35 1.94 22.46 -5.69
N TYR A 36 0.76 22.11 -5.18
CA TYR A 36 0.61 21.04 -4.17
C TYR A 36 1.09 19.65 -4.66
N GLN A 37 0.97 19.37 -5.96
CA GLN A 37 1.38 18.09 -6.54
C GLN A 37 2.90 18.04 -6.68
N ARG A 38 3.52 19.15 -7.09
CA ARG A 38 4.98 19.31 -7.12
C ARG A 38 5.57 19.21 -5.72
N GLU A 39 4.92 19.84 -4.74
CA GLU A 39 5.32 19.81 -3.34
C GLU A 39 5.37 18.37 -2.81
N ARG A 40 4.37 17.52 -3.08
CA ARG A 40 4.42 16.09 -2.69
C ARG A 40 5.58 15.30 -3.30
N VAL A 41 6.01 15.66 -4.52
CA VAL A 41 7.17 15.01 -5.14
C VAL A 41 8.47 15.55 -4.54
N LEU A 42 8.55 16.86 -4.26
CA LEU A 42 9.72 17.49 -3.66
C LEU A 42 9.93 17.06 -2.20
N THR A 43 8.85 16.94 -1.41
CA THR A 43 8.92 16.47 -0.02
C THR A 43 9.30 15.00 0.08
N LEU A 44 9.08 14.19 -0.95
CA LEU A 44 9.61 12.82 -1.02
C LEU A 44 11.14 12.80 -1.05
N PHE A 45 11.77 13.69 -1.82
CA PHE A 45 13.24 13.76 -1.94
C PHE A 45 13.89 14.60 -0.86
N ASN A 46 13.17 15.57 -0.30
CA ASN A 46 13.64 16.41 0.79
C ASN A 46 12.52 16.64 1.82
N PRO A 47 12.28 15.67 2.71
CA PRO A 47 11.23 15.77 3.73
C PRO A 47 11.51 16.87 4.76
N GLU A 48 12.78 17.27 4.93
CA GLU A 48 13.17 18.37 5.84
C GLU A 48 12.79 19.76 5.33
N SER A 49 12.43 19.88 4.04
CA SER A 49 12.00 21.15 3.44
C SER A 49 10.60 21.60 3.88
N ASP A 50 9.80 20.69 4.43
CA ASP A 50 8.47 20.95 4.98
C ASP A 50 8.36 20.45 6.45
N PRO A 51 9.00 21.15 7.41
CA PRO A 51 9.07 20.73 8.81
C PRO A 51 7.75 20.89 9.59
N LEU A 52 6.68 21.43 8.98
CA LEU A 52 5.38 21.61 9.63
C LEU A 52 4.23 20.90 8.90
N GLY A 53 4.46 20.37 7.69
CA GLY A 53 3.44 19.72 6.89
C GLY A 53 3.66 18.22 6.74
N THR A 54 3.57 17.74 5.50
CA THR A 54 3.52 16.31 5.19
C THR A 54 4.84 15.58 5.47
N GLY A 55 5.98 16.26 5.26
CA GLY A 55 7.30 15.70 5.53
C GLY A 55 7.53 15.39 7.01
N TRP A 56 7.08 16.29 7.89
CA TRP A 56 7.15 16.10 9.34
C TRP A 56 6.40 14.85 9.82
N HIS A 57 5.19 14.61 9.31
CA HIS A 57 4.41 13.44 9.70
C HIS A 57 5.03 12.12 9.23
N VAL A 58 5.67 12.10 8.06
CA VAL A 58 6.42 10.94 7.57
C VAL A 58 7.60 10.64 8.50
N ILE A 59 8.41 11.65 8.84
CA ILE A 59 9.55 11.49 9.76
C ILE A 59 9.08 10.99 11.14
N GLN A 60 7.99 11.54 11.68
CA GLN A 60 7.44 11.06 12.96
C GLN A 60 6.90 9.63 12.87
N SER A 61 6.34 9.23 11.73
CA SER A 61 5.90 7.85 11.51
C SER A 61 7.07 6.85 11.50
N GLU A 62 8.19 7.22 10.89
CA GLU A 62 9.42 6.40 10.89
C GLU A 62 10.00 6.27 12.31
N ILE A 63 10.05 7.38 13.06
CA ILE A 63 10.50 7.39 14.45
C ILE A 63 9.56 6.54 15.33
N ALA A 64 8.24 6.62 15.12
CA ALA A 64 7.27 5.82 15.87
C ALA A 64 7.54 4.33 15.70
N VAL A 65 7.67 3.86 14.45
CA VAL A 65 8.01 2.47 14.13
C VAL A 65 9.35 2.07 14.74
N GLY A 66 10.38 2.91 14.59
CA GLY A 66 11.71 2.65 15.14
C GLY A 66 11.74 2.56 16.66
N SER A 67 10.94 3.40 17.34
CA SER A 67 10.89 3.48 18.81
C SER A 67 10.13 2.33 19.48
N GLY A 68 9.33 1.56 18.73
CA GLY A 68 8.61 0.39 19.25
C GLY A 68 9.51 -0.78 19.62
N GLY A 69 10.73 -0.86 19.07
CA GLY A 69 11.62 -2.00 19.30
C GLY A 69 11.00 -3.34 18.88
N VAL A 70 11.45 -4.45 19.47
CA VAL A 70 10.98 -5.79 19.07
C VAL A 70 9.57 -6.10 19.57
N PHE A 71 9.26 -5.74 20.82
CA PHE A 71 8.03 -6.12 21.52
C PHE A 71 7.02 -4.99 21.69
N GLY A 72 7.35 -3.77 21.24
CA GLY A 72 6.49 -2.60 21.38
C GLY A 72 6.62 -1.93 22.75
N LYS A 73 6.01 -0.75 22.86
CA LYS A 73 5.88 -0.01 24.12
C LYS A 73 4.70 -0.48 24.99
N GLY A 74 3.78 -1.24 24.40
CA GLY A 74 2.53 -1.68 25.00
C GLY A 74 1.31 -0.91 24.46
N PHE A 75 0.15 -1.55 24.51
CA PHE A 75 -1.12 -1.00 24.04
C PHE A 75 -1.45 0.34 24.71
N MET A 76 -1.80 1.36 23.93
CA MET A 76 -2.08 2.73 24.40
C MET A 76 -0.91 3.39 25.15
N ARG A 77 0.33 2.96 24.89
CA ARG A 77 1.56 3.60 25.40
C ARG A 77 2.40 4.22 24.28
N GLY A 78 1.83 4.31 23.08
CA GLY A 78 2.44 4.98 21.93
C GLY A 78 2.55 6.48 22.18
N THR A 79 3.78 6.98 22.26
CA THR A 79 4.07 8.39 22.48
C THR A 79 3.76 9.24 21.25
N GLN A 80 4.03 8.73 20.04
CA GLN A 80 3.81 9.51 18.82
C GLN A 80 2.34 9.53 18.41
N ALA A 81 1.63 8.43 18.64
CA ALA A 81 0.19 8.34 18.43
C ALA A 81 -0.62 9.21 19.40
N GLN A 82 -0.29 9.21 20.70
CA GLN A 82 -1.06 9.94 21.71
C GLN A 82 -0.83 11.46 21.71
N LEU A 83 0.37 11.93 21.38
CA LEU A 83 0.66 13.36 21.35
C LEU A 83 0.18 14.07 20.07
N GLN A 84 -0.64 13.41 19.24
CA GLN A 84 -1.19 13.94 17.99
C GLN A 84 -0.13 14.48 17.01
N PHE A 85 1.11 13.98 17.07
CA PHE A 85 2.13 14.31 16.09
C PHE A 85 1.83 13.74 14.69
N LEU A 86 0.82 12.86 14.60
CA LEU A 86 0.28 12.31 13.37
C LEU A 86 -1.21 12.70 13.26
N PRO A 87 -1.61 13.59 12.34
CA PRO A 87 -2.99 14.07 12.23
C PRO A 87 -3.96 12.94 11.87
N GLU A 88 -3.53 11.98 11.05
CA GLU A 88 -4.32 10.84 10.57
C GLU A 88 -3.78 9.48 11.08
N HIS A 89 -3.49 9.37 12.37
CA HIS A 89 -2.97 8.14 13.00
C HIS A 89 -3.96 6.96 12.96
N THR A 90 -5.25 7.22 12.79
CA THR A 90 -6.30 6.19 12.70
C THR A 90 -6.51 5.64 11.29
N THR A 91 -6.04 6.33 10.25
CA THR A 91 -6.24 5.90 8.86
C THR A 91 -4.92 5.59 8.15
N ASP A 92 -4.17 6.63 7.81
CA ASP A 92 -3.00 6.53 6.94
C ASP A 92 -1.77 6.03 7.70
N PHE A 93 -1.65 6.39 8.98
CA PHE A 93 -0.48 6.04 9.78
C PHE A 93 -0.74 4.96 10.84
N ILE A 94 -1.86 4.23 10.75
CA ILE A 94 -2.22 3.20 11.74
C ILE A 94 -1.16 2.11 11.87
N PHE A 95 -0.45 1.79 10.79
CA PHE A 95 0.64 0.83 10.82
C PHE A 95 1.85 1.34 11.62
N ALA A 96 2.11 2.65 11.62
CA ALA A 96 3.13 3.25 12.48
C ALA A 96 2.74 3.12 13.96
N VAL A 97 1.46 3.30 14.29
CA VAL A 97 0.92 3.06 15.64
C VAL A 97 1.07 1.60 16.05
N VAL A 98 0.72 0.66 15.16
CA VAL A 98 0.90 -0.79 15.42
C VAL A 98 2.37 -1.12 15.66
N GLY A 99 3.28 -0.55 14.87
CA GLY A 99 4.72 -0.71 15.05
C GLY A 99 5.24 -0.13 16.37
N GLU A 100 4.74 1.03 16.80
CA GLU A 100 5.14 1.64 18.07
C GLU A 100 4.60 0.85 19.28
N GLU A 101 3.33 0.45 19.26
CA GLU A 101 2.67 -0.17 20.41
C GLU A 101 2.99 -1.65 20.57
N PHE A 102 3.03 -2.41 19.46
CA PHE A 102 3.21 -3.86 19.47
C PHE A 102 4.57 -4.32 18.91
N GLY A 103 5.38 -3.38 18.40
CA GLY A 103 6.75 -3.63 17.98
C GLY A 103 6.89 -4.36 16.64
N LEU A 104 8.14 -4.71 16.35
CA LEU A 104 8.52 -5.42 15.12
C LEU A 104 7.79 -6.75 14.95
N VAL A 105 7.52 -7.49 16.03
CA VAL A 105 6.85 -8.79 15.95
C VAL A 105 5.45 -8.65 15.34
N ALA A 106 4.68 -7.65 15.76
CA ALA A 106 3.34 -7.42 15.21
C ALA A 106 3.38 -6.93 13.76
N VAL A 107 4.36 -6.08 13.42
CA VAL A 107 4.58 -5.64 12.03
C VAL A 107 4.89 -6.83 11.12
N LEU A 108 5.79 -7.72 11.55
CA LEU A 108 6.13 -8.93 10.80
C LEU A 108 4.94 -9.89 10.68
N LEU A 109 4.16 -10.07 11.75
CA LEU A 109 2.95 -10.88 11.73
C LEU A 109 1.92 -10.32 10.74
N LEU A 110 1.72 -9.00 10.74
CA LEU A 110 0.78 -8.32 9.84
C LEU A 110 1.22 -8.44 8.38
N LEU A 111 2.51 -8.23 8.10
CA LEU A 111 3.06 -8.43 6.76
C LEU A 111 2.95 -9.89 6.31
N ALA A 112 3.22 -10.86 7.19
CA ALA A 112 3.06 -12.27 6.90
C ALA A 112 1.60 -12.63 6.58
N LEU A 113 0.63 -12.05 7.31
CA LEU A 113 -0.79 -12.23 7.05
C LEU A 113 -1.19 -11.66 5.69
N TYR A 114 -0.73 -10.47 5.34
CA TYR A 114 -0.98 -9.90 4.01
C TYR A 114 -0.37 -10.73 2.89
N LEU A 115 0.89 -11.17 3.05
CA LEU A 115 1.54 -12.07 2.09
C LEU A 115 0.79 -13.39 1.94
N PHE A 116 0.27 -13.94 3.05
CA PHE A 116 -0.56 -15.14 3.02
C PHE A 116 -1.86 -14.92 2.23
N ILE A 117 -2.57 -13.81 2.46
CA ILE A 117 -3.81 -13.46 1.74
C ILE A 117 -3.54 -13.26 0.25
N ILE A 118 -2.46 -12.55 -0.10
CA ILE A 118 -2.03 -12.33 -1.49
C ILE A 118 -1.69 -13.67 -2.14
N GLY A 119 -0.90 -14.52 -1.47
CA GLY A 119 -0.53 -15.84 -1.95
C GLY A 119 -1.75 -16.73 -2.20
N ARG A 120 -2.73 -16.73 -1.28
CA ARG A 120 -4.01 -17.44 -1.44
C ARG A 120 -4.82 -16.91 -2.61
N SER A 121 -4.89 -15.59 -2.78
CA SER A 121 -5.63 -14.95 -3.88
C SER A 121 -5.02 -15.27 -5.24
N LEU A 122 -3.68 -15.23 -5.36
CA LEU A 122 -2.96 -15.64 -6.57
C LEU A 122 -3.12 -17.14 -6.86
N TRP A 123 -3.12 -17.98 -5.82
CA TRP A 123 -3.39 -19.40 -5.99
C TRP A 123 -4.80 -19.67 -6.52
N ILE A 124 -5.82 -18.94 -6.04
CA ILE A 124 -7.18 -19.01 -6.61
C ILE A 124 -7.16 -18.59 -8.08
N ALA A 125 -6.44 -17.52 -8.42
CA ALA A 125 -6.36 -17.03 -9.79
C ALA A 125 -5.74 -18.05 -10.75
N VAL A 126 -4.67 -18.73 -10.34
CA VAL A 126 -4.00 -19.75 -11.17
C VAL A 126 -4.89 -20.99 -11.38
N ASN A 127 -5.73 -21.34 -10.41
CA ASN A 127 -6.61 -22.50 -10.49
C ASN A 127 -7.99 -22.20 -11.09
N ALA A 128 -8.28 -20.94 -11.43
CA ALA A 128 -9.54 -20.57 -12.05
C ALA A 128 -9.67 -21.20 -13.44
N ARG A 129 -10.83 -21.80 -13.71
CA ARG A 129 -11.11 -22.53 -14.96
C ARG A 129 -11.25 -21.60 -16.16
N ASP A 130 -11.96 -20.50 -15.98
CA ASP A 130 -12.25 -19.53 -17.04
C ASP A 130 -11.19 -18.45 -17.14
N THR A 131 -10.90 -18.03 -18.37
CA THR A 131 -9.95 -16.93 -18.62
C THR A 131 -10.42 -15.62 -17.97
N TYR A 132 -11.73 -15.34 -17.98
CA TYR A 132 -12.31 -14.19 -17.31
C TYR A 132 -12.10 -14.26 -15.79
N ALA A 133 -12.43 -15.40 -15.17
CA ALA A 133 -12.28 -15.61 -13.74
C ALA A 133 -10.81 -15.48 -13.30
N ARG A 134 -9.87 -16.00 -14.09
CA ARG A 134 -8.42 -15.84 -13.86
C ARG A 134 -7.94 -14.39 -13.96
N LEU A 135 -8.41 -13.63 -14.95
CA LEU A 135 -8.05 -12.22 -15.10
C LEU A 135 -8.64 -11.36 -13.98
N LEU A 136 -9.91 -11.59 -13.62
CA LEU A 136 -10.60 -10.86 -12.57
C LEU A 136 -9.96 -11.12 -11.20
N SER A 137 -9.75 -12.39 -10.84
CA SER A 137 -9.09 -12.77 -9.59
C SER A 137 -7.65 -12.27 -9.52
N GLY A 138 -6.92 -12.32 -10.63
CA GLY A 138 -5.59 -11.72 -10.75
C GLY A 138 -5.60 -10.21 -10.53
N ALA A 139 -6.56 -9.48 -11.11
CA ALA A 139 -6.71 -8.04 -10.93
C ALA A 139 -7.07 -7.66 -9.48
N LEU A 140 -7.95 -8.42 -8.82
CA LEU A 140 -8.31 -8.21 -7.42
C LEU A 140 -7.12 -8.48 -6.50
N ALA A 141 -6.38 -9.57 -6.73
CA ALA A 141 -5.17 -9.90 -5.97
C ALA A 141 -4.09 -8.81 -6.15
N MET A 142 -3.88 -8.34 -7.38
CA MET A 142 -2.94 -7.27 -7.69
C MET A 142 -3.35 -5.94 -7.04
N SER A 143 -4.64 -5.61 -7.06
CA SER A 143 -5.15 -4.39 -6.42
C SER A 143 -4.86 -4.41 -4.91
N PHE A 144 -5.15 -5.52 -4.23
CA PHE A 144 -4.84 -5.69 -2.81
C PHE A 144 -3.33 -5.60 -2.53
N PHE A 145 -2.49 -6.22 -3.38
CA PHE A 145 -1.04 -6.11 -3.28
C PHE A 145 -0.57 -4.66 -3.38
N VAL A 146 -1.08 -3.88 -4.34
CA VAL A 146 -0.74 -2.46 -4.49
C VAL A 146 -1.13 -1.68 -3.25
N TYR A 147 -2.31 -1.92 -2.65
CA TYR A 147 -2.70 -1.25 -1.41
C TYR A 147 -1.70 -1.51 -0.27
N VAL A 148 -1.28 -2.77 -0.08
CA VAL A 148 -0.31 -3.14 0.98
C VAL A 148 1.07 -2.52 0.70
N MET A 149 1.54 -2.58 -0.55
CA MET A 149 2.83 -1.98 -0.94
C MET A 149 2.84 -0.46 -0.81
N VAL A 150 1.78 0.23 -1.21
CA VAL A 150 1.69 1.70 -1.08
C VAL A 150 1.70 2.10 0.38
N ASN A 151 0.94 1.42 1.24
CA ASN A 151 0.95 1.69 2.68
C ASN A 151 2.33 1.44 3.30
N GLY A 152 3.00 0.33 2.97
CA GLY A 152 4.34 0.05 3.46
C GLY A 152 5.39 1.06 2.95
N GLY A 153 5.31 1.45 1.67
CA GLY A 153 6.19 2.44 1.07
C GLY A 153 6.01 3.84 1.66
N MET A 154 4.79 4.22 2.00
CA MET A 154 4.48 5.49 2.64
C MET A 154 5.12 5.63 4.03
N ILE A 155 5.15 4.54 4.79
CA ILE A 155 5.66 4.54 6.19
C ILE A 155 7.19 4.47 6.24
N THR A 156 7.80 3.92 5.19
CA THR A 156 9.26 3.85 5.05
C THR A 156 9.84 5.06 4.29
N GLY A 157 9.01 6.07 4.00
CA GLY A 157 9.42 7.26 3.26
C GLY A 157 9.75 7.02 1.77
N LEU A 158 9.49 5.81 1.25
CA LEU A 158 9.75 5.45 -0.15
C LEU A 158 8.70 6.00 -1.13
N LEU A 159 7.49 6.27 -0.64
CA LEU A 159 6.39 6.82 -1.42
C LEU A 159 5.78 8.03 -0.70
N PRO A 160 5.26 9.02 -1.45
CA PRO A 160 4.60 10.17 -0.85
C PRO A 160 3.29 9.73 -0.18
N VAL A 161 2.85 10.45 0.83
CA VAL A 161 1.59 10.16 1.53
C VAL A 161 0.41 10.39 0.58
N VAL A 162 -0.33 9.32 0.27
CA VAL A 162 -1.40 9.35 -0.74
C VAL A 162 -2.81 9.34 -0.11
N GLY A 163 -2.93 9.22 1.21
CA GLY A 163 -4.23 9.21 1.90
C GLY A 163 -5.03 7.93 1.66
N VAL A 164 -4.34 6.78 1.62
CA VAL A 164 -4.93 5.50 1.27
C VAL A 164 -4.99 4.60 2.51
N PRO A 165 -6.19 4.25 3.00
CA PRO A 165 -6.33 3.50 4.24
C PRO A 165 -5.74 2.09 4.11
N LEU A 166 -5.06 1.64 5.18
CA LEU A 166 -4.52 0.30 5.26
C LEU A 166 -5.63 -0.78 5.15
N PRO A 167 -5.53 -1.74 4.21
CA PRO A 167 -6.55 -2.75 4.01
C PRO A 167 -6.92 -3.52 5.29
N LEU A 168 -8.21 -3.55 5.62
CA LEU A 168 -8.81 -4.31 6.74
C LEU A 168 -8.39 -3.91 8.16
N VAL A 169 -7.45 -2.97 8.32
CA VAL A 169 -6.94 -2.53 9.64
C VAL A 169 -7.27 -1.07 9.90
N SER A 170 -7.21 -0.22 8.87
CA SER A 170 -7.51 1.21 8.97
C SER A 170 -9.01 1.49 9.05
N TYR A 171 -9.36 2.63 9.66
CA TYR A 171 -10.71 3.19 9.67
C TYR A 171 -11.09 3.78 8.30
N GLY A 172 -11.40 2.91 7.33
CA GLY A 172 -11.92 3.31 6.01
C GLY A 172 -13.17 2.52 5.66
N GLY A 173 -14.36 3.06 5.92
CA GLY A 173 -15.62 2.33 5.71
C GLY A 173 -15.81 1.89 4.26
N THR A 174 -15.64 2.81 3.31
CA THR A 174 -15.84 2.53 1.87
C THR A 174 -14.79 1.58 1.30
N SER A 175 -13.52 1.75 1.71
CA SER A 175 -12.43 0.85 1.28
C SER A 175 -12.62 -0.54 1.86
N ALA A 176 -13.01 -0.67 3.13
CA ALA A 176 -13.30 -1.95 3.76
C ALA A 176 -14.43 -2.69 3.04
N VAL A 177 -15.56 -2.01 2.75
CA VAL A 177 -16.68 -2.62 2.01
C VAL A 177 -16.24 -3.07 0.61
N SER A 178 -15.49 -2.24 -0.10
CA SER A 178 -15.00 -2.56 -1.45
C SER A 178 -14.05 -3.76 -1.46
N LEU A 179 -13.14 -3.83 -0.49
CA LEU A 179 -12.21 -4.93 -0.33
C LEU A 179 -12.91 -6.23 0.07
N LEU A 180 -13.87 -6.16 1.00
CA LEU A 180 -14.67 -7.33 1.41
C LEU A 180 -15.53 -7.85 0.27
N ALA A 181 -16.13 -6.97 -0.53
CA ALA A 181 -16.82 -7.37 -1.76
C ALA A 181 -15.87 -8.04 -2.76
N GLY A 182 -14.66 -7.50 -2.92
CA GLY A 182 -13.58 -8.10 -3.72
C GLY A 182 -13.21 -9.52 -3.26
N PHE A 183 -13.04 -9.72 -1.94
CA PHE A 183 -12.79 -11.04 -1.37
C PHE A 183 -13.98 -11.98 -1.55
N GLY A 184 -15.22 -11.49 -1.44
CA GLY A 184 -16.42 -12.26 -1.73
C GLY A 184 -16.44 -12.80 -3.16
N MET A 185 -16.08 -11.96 -4.14
CA MET A 185 -15.94 -12.39 -5.54
C MET A 185 -14.83 -13.42 -5.73
N LEU A 186 -13.66 -13.24 -5.10
CA LEU A 186 -12.57 -14.22 -5.13
C LEU A 186 -13.00 -15.58 -4.60
N MET A 187 -13.75 -15.61 -3.49
CA MET A 187 -14.25 -16.85 -2.90
C MET A 187 -15.32 -17.52 -3.77
N SER A 188 -16.20 -16.74 -4.42
CA SER A 188 -17.18 -17.26 -5.37
C SER A 188 -16.52 -17.91 -6.60
N ILE A 189 -15.46 -17.30 -7.14
CA ILE A 189 -14.65 -17.86 -8.23
C ILE A 189 -13.99 -19.18 -7.84
N HIS A 190 -13.61 -19.34 -6.57
CA HIS A 190 -13.01 -20.60 -6.11
C HIS A 190 -14.05 -21.73 -5.93
N ALA A 191 -15.28 -21.38 -5.57
CA ALA A 191 -16.35 -22.33 -5.31
C ALA A 191 -17.02 -22.91 -6.57
N HIS A 192 -16.98 -22.20 -7.70
CA HIS A 192 -17.60 -22.58 -8.98
C HIS A 192 -16.56 -22.89 -10.05
#